data_AF-A0A3B9YM24-F1
#
_entry.id   AF-A0A3B9YM24-F1
#
_cell.length_a   1.000
_cell.length_b   1.000
_cell.length_c   1.000
_cell.angle_alpha   90.00
_cell.angle_beta   90.00
_cell.angle_gamma   90.00
#
_symmetry.space_group_name_H-M   'P 1'
#
loop_
_entity.id
_entity.type
_entity.pdbx_description
1 polymer ?
#
loop_
_entity_poly.entity_id
_entity_poly.type
_entity_poly.pdbx_seq_one_letter_code
_entity_poly.pdbx_strand_id
1 'polypeptide(L)'
;MPMPIPEFRFRSMRIGPLGVAVAGLTLLAAGAVMLLLLFGKALLLSAVVSWVWPRVFSPEFTRVIFGTETISFWKVLLLFVLAGVVVSLLRRRRER
;
A
#
# COMPACT_ATOMS: atom_id res chain seq x y z
N MET A 1 57.20 15.20 27.12
CA MET A 1 56.36 16.36 26.78
C MET A 1 54.94 15.88 26.52
N PRO A 2 53.94 16.22 27.35
CA PRO A 2 52.55 15.85 27.09
C PRO A 2 51.97 16.70 25.95
N MET A 3 51.25 16.06 25.03
CA MET A 3 50.65 16.69 23.84
C MET A 3 49.32 17.39 24.22
N PRO A 4 49.05 18.61 23.74
CA PRO A 4 47.77 19.28 23.98
C PRO A 4 46.66 18.58 23.19
N ILE A 5 45.63 18.10 23.89
CA ILE A 5 44.45 17.48 23.31
C ILE A 5 43.56 18.59 22.74
N PRO A 6 43.15 18.54 21.46
CA PRO A 6 42.24 19.53 20.90
C PRO A 6 40.86 19.39 21.56
N GLU A 7 40.45 20.42 22.29
CA GLU A 7 39.10 20.51 22.84
C GLU A 7 38.10 20.75 21.71
N PHE A 8 37.44 19.69 21.25
CA PHE A 8 36.28 19.80 20.37
C PHE A 8 35.14 20.46 21.14
N ARG A 9 35.09 21.79 21.08
CA ARG A 9 33.98 22.58 21.60
C ARG A 9 32.78 22.32 20.68
N PHE A 10 31.99 21.30 21.02
CA PHE A 10 30.68 21.06 20.43
C PHE A 10 29.81 22.28 20.71
N ARG A 11 29.77 23.19 19.74
CA ARG A 11 28.86 24.32 19.75
C ARG A 11 27.46 23.72 19.72
N SER A 12 26.77 23.76 20.85
CA SER A 12 25.38 23.35 20.98
C SER A 12 24.54 24.24 20.06
N MET A 13 24.41 23.84 18.80
CA MET A 13 23.57 24.48 17.82
C MET A 13 22.15 24.22 18.29
N ARG A 14 21.52 25.19 18.96
CA ARG A 14 20.10 25.14 19.27
C ARG A 14 19.38 25.08 17.93
N ILE A 15 18.94 23.88 17.57
CA ILE A 15 18.11 23.65 16.39
C ILE A 15 16.82 24.41 16.68
N GLY A 16 16.66 25.56 16.01
CA GLY A 16 15.43 26.34 16.12
C GLY A 16 14.22 25.50 15.71
N PRO A 17 13.00 25.95 16.01
CA PRO A 17 11.76 25.20 15.71
C PRO A 17 11.66 24.79 14.23
N LEU A 18 12.24 25.58 13.31
CA LEU A 18 12.36 25.25 11.90
C LEU A 18 13.21 24.01 11.63
N GLY A 19 14.34 23.85 12.31
CA GLY A 19 15.19 22.67 12.14
C GLY A 19 14.57 21.41 12.72
N VAL A 20 13.79 21.53 13.81
CA VAL A 20 13.00 20.41 14.35
C VAL A 20 11.89 20.01 13.37
N ALA A 21 11.20 20.99 12.77
CA ALA A 21 10.18 20.72 11.76
C ALA A 21 10.78 20.01 10.54
N VAL A 22 11.92 20.47 10.03
CA VAL A 22 12.60 19.83 8.89
C VAL A 22 13.09 18.43 9.25
N ALA A 23 13.69 18.23 10.42
CA ALA A 23 14.13 16.91 10.86
C ALA A 23 12.95 15.93 11.00
N GLY A 24 11.84 16.40 11.59
CA GLY A 24 10.61 15.60 11.72
C GLY A 24 10.00 15.23 10.37
N LEU A 25 9.94 16.18 9.43
CA LEU A 25 9.47 15.93 8.07
C LEU A 25 10.34 14.89 7.34
N THR A 26 11.66 14.98 7.53
CA THR A 26 12.61 14.04 6.93
C THR A 26 12.42 12.63 7.50
N LEU A 27 12.19 12.51 8.80
CA LEU A 27 11.94 11.23 9.47
C LEU A 27 10.63 10.60 8.99
N LEU A 28 9.58 11.42 8.82
CA LEU A 28 8.30 11.00 8.23
C LEU A 28 8.46 10.52 6.79
N ALA A 29 9.19 11.27 5.97
CA ALA A 29 9.46 10.90 4.59
C ALA A 29 10.24 9.58 4.50
N ALA A 30 11.26 9.40 5.34
CA ALA A 30 12.02 8.15 5.40
C ALA A 30 11.13 6.96 5.81
N GLY A 31 10.28 7.15 6.82
CA GLY A 31 9.29 6.14 7.24
C GLY A 31 8.31 5.79 6.11
N ALA A 32 7.80 6.79 5.40
CA ALA A 32 6.90 6.59 4.27
C ALA A 32 7.58 5.81 3.14
N VAL A 33 8.83 6.14 2.78
CA VAL A 33 9.61 5.43 1.77
C VAL A 33 9.89 4.00 2.21
N MET A 34 10.26 3.77 3.47
CA MET A 34 10.48 2.43 4.03
C MET A 34 9.22 1.57 3.90
N LEU A 35 8.05 2.14 4.23
CA LEU A 35 6.75 1.47 4.12
C LEU A 35 6.40 1.20 2.65
N LEU A 36 6.72 2.13 1.75
CA LEU A 36 6.56 1.96 0.30
C LEU A 36 7.47 0.87 -0.26
N LEU A 37 8.69 0.69 0.26
CA LEU A 37 9.58 -0.38 -0.19
C LEU A 37 9.10 -1.75 0.32
N LEU A 38 8.66 -1.82 1.59
CA LEU A 38 8.23 -3.07 2.21
C LEU A 38 6.86 -3.54 1.69
N PHE A 39 5.94 -2.60 1.53
CA PHE A 39 4.55 -2.88 1.16
C PHE A 39 4.17 -2.30 -0.20
N GLY A 40 5.08 -1.78 -1.01
CA GLY A 40 4.74 -1.09 -2.27
C GLY A 40 3.88 -1.92 -3.21
N LYS A 41 4.18 -3.21 -3.35
CA LYS A 41 3.35 -4.15 -4.11
C LYS A 41 1.97 -4.34 -3.49
N ALA A 42 1.90 -4.45 -2.16
CA ALA A 42 0.64 -4.61 -1.44
C ALA A 42 -0.21 -3.34 -1.46
N LEU A 43 0.42 -2.16 -1.37
CA LEU A 43 -0.22 -0.84 -1.50
C LEU A 43 -0.71 -0.59 -2.93
N LEU A 44 0.08 -0.97 -3.95
CA LEU A 44 -0.36 -0.93 -5.35
C LEU A 44 -1.55 -1.86 -5.58
N LEU A 45 -1.47 -3.11 -5.10
CA LEU A 45 -2.58 -4.06 -5.17
C LEU A 45 -3.81 -3.53 -4.45
N SER A 46 -3.64 -2.96 -3.25
CA SER A 46 -4.73 -2.36 -2.48
C SER A 46 -5.32 -1.16 -3.20
N ALA A 47 -4.52 -0.28 -3.80
CA ALA A 47 -4.99 0.87 -4.56
C ALA A 47 -5.74 0.45 -5.82
N VAL A 48 -5.22 -0.54 -6.55
CA VAL A 48 -5.90 -1.13 -7.72
C VAL A 48 -7.21 -1.77 -7.29
N VAL A 49 -7.22 -2.56 -6.21
CA VAL A 49 -8.44 -3.17 -5.68
C VAL A 49 -9.42 -2.07 -5.26
N SER A 50 -9.03 -1.09 -4.46
CA SER A 50 -9.90 0.02 -4.04
C SER A 50 -10.46 0.82 -5.22
N TRP A 51 -9.75 0.92 -6.34
CA TRP A 51 -10.20 1.60 -7.56
C TRP A 51 -11.14 0.73 -8.43
N VAL A 52 -10.83 -0.56 -8.53
CA VAL A 52 -11.58 -1.52 -9.35
C VAL A 52 -12.86 -1.94 -8.63
N TRP A 53 -12.81 -2.18 -7.33
CA TRP A 53 -13.92 -2.68 -6.51
C TRP A 53 -15.24 -1.90 -6.67
N PRO A 54 -15.29 -0.56 -6.55
CA PRO A 54 -16.53 0.18 -6.76
C PRO A 54 -17.06 0.08 -8.20
N ARG A 55 -16.21 -0.18 -9.19
CA ARG A 55 -16.65 -0.44 -10.58
C ARG A 55 -17.23 -1.83 -10.75
N VAL A 56 -16.65 -2.86 -10.11
CA VAL A 56 -17.17 -4.24 -10.19
C VAL A 56 -18.48 -4.39 -9.42
N PHE A 57 -18.67 -3.61 -8.35
CA PHE A 57 -19.91 -3.60 -7.56
C PHE A 57 -20.86 -2.46 -7.96
N SER A 58 -20.70 -1.86 -9.16
CA SER A 58 -21.66 -0.88 -9.64
C SER A 58 -22.96 -1.54 -10.14
N PRO A 59 -24.11 -0.85 -10.04
CA PRO A 59 -25.38 -1.32 -10.62
C PRO A 59 -25.27 -1.52 -12.15
N GLU A 60 -24.43 -0.73 -12.81
CA GLU A 60 -24.20 -0.79 -14.25
C GLU A 60 -23.46 -2.07 -14.66
N PHE A 61 -22.37 -2.42 -13.96
CA PHE A 61 -21.63 -3.67 -14.19
C PHE A 61 -22.52 -4.89 -13.90
N THR A 62 -23.31 -4.79 -12.83
CA THR A 62 -24.29 -5.80 -12.47
C THR A 62 -25.31 -6.03 -13.56
N ARG A 63 -25.86 -4.94 -14.13
CA ARG A 63 -26.85 -5.02 -15.20
C ARG A 63 -26.26 -5.65 -16.46
N VAL A 64 -24.99 -5.36 -16.77
CA VAL A 64 -24.27 -5.94 -17.92
C VAL A 64 -24.00 -7.44 -17.73
N ILE A 65 -23.56 -7.87 -16.54
CA ILE A 65 -23.18 -9.27 -16.29
C ILE A 65 -24.38 -10.16 -15.93
N PHE A 66 -25.32 -9.64 -15.14
CA PHE A 66 -26.41 -10.42 -14.55
C PHE A 66 -27.80 -10.09 -15.12
N GLY A 67 -27.93 -9.03 -15.93
CA GLY A 67 -29.19 -8.65 -16.56
C GLY A 67 -30.27 -8.11 -15.61
N THR A 68 -29.95 -7.90 -14.33
CA THR A 68 -30.92 -7.54 -13.28
C THR A 68 -30.39 -6.38 -12.41
N GLU A 69 -31.25 -5.44 -12.00
CA GLU A 69 -30.85 -4.27 -11.19
C GLU A 69 -30.46 -4.61 -9.75
N THR A 70 -30.96 -5.73 -9.21
CA THR A 70 -30.66 -6.19 -7.85
C THR A 70 -29.81 -7.45 -7.86
N ILE A 71 -28.69 -7.43 -7.14
CA ILE A 71 -27.81 -8.58 -6.98
C ILE A 71 -28.32 -9.47 -5.85
N SER A 72 -28.70 -10.70 -6.16
CA SER A 72 -28.85 -11.72 -5.11
C SER A 72 -27.47 -12.14 -4.58
N PHE A 73 -27.30 -12.15 -3.26
CA PHE A 73 -26.06 -12.55 -2.58
C PHE A 73 -25.46 -13.86 -3.13
N TRP A 74 -26.32 -14.82 -3.50
CA TRP A 74 -25.92 -16.09 -4.11
C TRP A 74 -25.16 -15.95 -5.42
N LYS A 75 -25.53 -14.98 -6.28
CA LYS A 75 -24.83 -14.72 -7.55
C LYS A 75 -23.41 -14.19 -7.32
N VAL A 76 -23.21 -13.35 -6.29
CA VAL A 76 -21.88 -12.85 -5.90
C VAL A 76 -21.01 -13.98 -5.34
N LEU A 77 -21.59 -14.79 -4.46
CA LEU A 77 -20.91 -15.94 -3.87
C LEU A 77 -20.44 -16.91 -4.96
N LEU A 78 -21.31 -17.19 -5.95
CA LEU A 78 -20.97 -18.05 -7.08
C LEU A 78 -19.82 -17.47 -7.91
N LEU A 79 -19.82 -16.15 -8.15
CA LEU A 79 -18.76 -15.46 -8.88
C LEU A 79 -17.42 -15.54 -8.13
N PHE A 80 -17.44 -15.38 -6.80
CA PHE A 80 -16.26 -15.55 -5.94
C PHE A 80 -15.71 -16.97 -5.96
N VAL A 81 -16.58 -17.97 -5.89
CA VAL A 81 -16.20 -19.39 -6.00
C VAL A 81 -15.59 -19.67 -7.37
N LEU A 82 -16.21 -19.18 -8.45
CA LEU A 82 -15.70 -19.33 -9.81
C LEU A 82 -14.33 -18.68 -9.97
N ALA A 83 -14.15 -17.46 -9.47
CA ALA A 83 -12.86 -16.77 -9.48
C ALA A 83 -11.80 -17.56 -8.70
N GLY A 84 -12.15 -18.10 -7.52
CA GLY A 84 -11.26 -18.95 -6.74
C GLY A 84 -10.83 -20.22 -7.49
N VAL A 85 -11.75 -20.86 -8.20
CA VAL A 85 -11.45 -22.05 -9.03
C VAL A 85 -10.51 -21.67 -10.18
N VAL A 86 -10.77 -20.56 -10.89
CA VAL A 86 -9.93 -20.08 -12.00
C VAL A 86 -8.52 -19.75 -11.51
N VAL A 87 -8.39 -19.06 -10.37
CA VAL A 87 -7.07 -18.75 -9.76
C VAL A 87 -6.34 -20.03 -9.37
N SER A 88 -7.03 -21.01 -8.79
CA SER A 88 -6.45 -22.32 -8.44
C SER A 88 -5.95 -23.08 -9.67
N LEU A 89 -6.72 -23.05 -10.76
CA LEU A 89 -6.35 -23.63 -12.05
C LEU A 89 -5.14 -22.94 -12.69
N LEU A 90 -5.11 -21.60 -12.67
CA LEU A 90 -3.98 -20.82 -13.18
C LEU A 90 -2.70 -21.08 -12.39
N ARG A 91 -2.81 -21.16 -11.06
CA ARG A 91 -1.68 -21.49 -10.19
C ARG A 91 -1.14 -22.89 -10.47
N ARG A 92 -2.03 -23.88 -10.62
CA ARG A 92 -1.65 -25.26 -11.00
C ARG A 92 -0.95 -25.35 -12.35
N ARG A 93 -1.32 -24.51 -13.32
CA ARG A 93 -0.65 -24.47 -14.64
C ARG A 93 0.75 -23.84 -14.59
N ARG A 94 1.06 -23.02 -13.59
CA ARG A 94 2.37 -22.36 -13.45
C ARG A 94 3.43 -23.24 -12.79
N GLU A 95 3.00 -24.28 -12.07
CA GLU A 95 3.87 -25.24 -11.38
C GLU A 95 4.18 -26.51 -12.21
N ARG A 96 3.65 -26.61 -13.44
CA ARG A 96 4.02 -27.63 -14.43
C ARG A 96 4.82 -27.01 -15.57
#